data_AF-A0A2A4T555-F1
#
_entry.id   AF-A0A2A4T555-F1
#
_cell.length_a   1.000
_cell.length_b   1.000
_cell.length_c   1.000
_cell.angle_alpha   90.00
_cell.angle_beta   90.00
_cell.angle_gamma   90.00
#
_symmetry.space_group_name_H-M   'P 1'
#
loop_
_entity.id
_entity.type
_entity.pdbx_description
1 polymer ?
#
loop_
_entity_poly.entity_id
_entity_poly.type
_entity_poly.pdbx_seq_one_letter_code
_entity_poly.pdbx_strand_id
1 'polypeptide(L)'
;MGLLSEIVETRVNGNNKKHLEDVGYKNLKGGEIILILVEHLTKGSYVLVWVECDFCGIIKQIPYHNYLRSMKNHEKYSCFGKCSYEKTKLTKLEKHGDPFFNNPEKNKQTKLERHGDENYNNPDRISETHLNKTYEEIEQSNKKREETMMEISGVTHNWSGVYGDRVCDMTKLENHGDINYNNREKFKETCLIIYSGHPMQNAEVRKKSQETKLERHGDPFFNNMEKSKQTNLKNLGVEYTFQSEEIIEKSKETKRRLYGNENYTNREQALLTNISLYGVEYPFQLEFFQEKYKQTCLERFGVEHPSYSFDVIKKQIETKTGMKYEEYLERIPDWELYKKQVLKFTRRQSIYLLESVEKRGLSGVNGSYQLDHMFTIYEGFKQNICPYIIGNICNLIMLPWEDNISKYVCCSLTKQQLFDRYDNRDKLLEQLTEDYNKR
;
A
#
# COMPACT_ATOMS: atom_id res chain seq x y z
N MET A 1 -23.76 -17.17 -39.50
CA MET A 1 -24.54 -18.37 -39.14
C MET A 1 -25.61 -17.89 -38.19
N GLY A 2 -26.88 -18.05 -38.57
CA GLY A 2 -27.97 -17.23 -38.03
C GLY A 2 -29.19 -18.05 -37.60
N LEU A 3 -30.37 -17.51 -37.86
CA LEU A 3 -31.67 -18.15 -37.61
C LEU A 3 -31.69 -19.60 -38.12
N LEU A 4 -31.92 -20.55 -37.21
CA LEU A 4 -31.94 -21.99 -37.50
C LEU A 4 -33.35 -22.52 -37.73
N SER A 5 -34.36 -21.83 -37.20
CA SER A 5 -35.76 -22.23 -37.37
C SER A 5 -36.27 -21.81 -38.76
N GLU A 6 -36.65 -22.77 -39.58
CA GLU A 6 -37.38 -22.54 -40.83
C GLU A 6 -38.90 -22.51 -40.60
N ILE A 7 -39.40 -23.41 -39.74
CA ILE A 7 -40.82 -23.55 -39.38
C ILE A 7 -40.96 -23.43 -37.87
N VAL A 8 -42.02 -22.74 -37.41
CA VAL A 8 -42.36 -22.58 -35.99
C VAL A 8 -43.85 -22.76 -35.73
N GLU A 9 -44.16 -23.21 -34.52
CA GLU A 9 -45.52 -23.26 -34.01
C GLU A 9 -45.96 -21.88 -33.53
N THR A 10 -47.13 -21.42 -33.98
CA THR A 10 -47.76 -20.21 -33.46
C THR A 10 -49.22 -20.45 -33.13
N ARG A 11 -49.71 -19.78 -32.08
CA ARG A 11 -51.12 -19.77 -31.74
C ARG A 11 -51.82 -18.64 -32.49
N VAL A 12 -52.89 -18.95 -33.21
CA VAL A 12 -53.72 -17.96 -33.88
C VAL A 12 -54.48 -17.15 -32.83
N ASN A 13 -54.29 -15.84 -32.82
CA ASN A 13 -54.96 -14.88 -31.95
C ASN A 13 -55.45 -13.66 -32.76
N GLY A 14 -56.23 -12.78 -32.13
CA GLY A 14 -56.79 -11.61 -32.83
C GLY A 14 -55.74 -10.68 -33.44
N ASN A 15 -54.51 -10.66 -32.89
CA ASN A 15 -53.45 -9.75 -33.32
C ASN A 15 -52.65 -10.26 -34.53
N ASN A 16 -52.52 -11.59 -34.69
CA ASN A 16 -51.77 -12.18 -35.80
C ASN A 16 -52.66 -12.76 -36.90
N LYS A 17 -53.95 -13.03 -36.64
CA LYS A 17 -54.85 -13.70 -37.59
C LYS A 17 -54.91 -13.00 -38.95
N LYS A 18 -55.14 -11.68 -38.97
CA LYS A 18 -55.22 -10.89 -40.21
C LYS A 18 -53.95 -10.99 -41.04
N HIS A 19 -52.79 -10.83 -40.39
CA HIS A 19 -51.48 -10.95 -41.05
C HIS A 19 -51.26 -12.34 -41.65
N LEU A 20 -51.65 -13.40 -40.94
CA LEU A 20 -51.52 -14.77 -41.44
C LEU A 20 -52.47 -15.04 -42.62
N GLU A 21 -53.68 -14.51 -42.60
CA GLU A 21 -54.62 -14.56 -43.73
C GLU A 21 -54.07 -13.81 -44.95
N ASP A 22 -53.50 -12.61 -44.75
CA ASP A 22 -52.88 -11.80 -45.81
C ASP A 22 -51.66 -12.50 -46.44
N VAL A 23 -50.91 -13.27 -45.66
CA VAL A 23 -49.75 -14.05 -46.12
C VAL A 23 -50.17 -15.35 -46.83
N GLY A 24 -51.44 -15.76 -46.73
CA GLY A 24 -52.01 -16.86 -47.53
C GLY A 24 -52.53 -18.06 -46.73
N TYR A 25 -52.53 -18.02 -45.40
CA TYR A 25 -53.08 -19.08 -44.56
C TYR A 25 -54.61 -18.96 -44.46
N LYS A 26 -55.36 -19.97 -44.94
CA LYS A 26 -56.84 -19.96 -45.00
C LYS A 26 -57.47 -20.79 -43.88
N ASN A 27 -58.73 -20.46 -43.55
CA ASN A 27 -59.58 -21.18 -42.58
C ASN A 27 -59.05 -21.19 -41.13
N LEU A 28 -58.33 -20.15 -40.70
CA LEU A 28 -57.72 -20.07 -39.37
C LEU A 28 -58.76 -19.89 -38.24
N LYS A 29 -58.79 -20.84 -37.28
CA LYS A 29 -59.64 -20.73 -36.09
C LYS A 29 -58.88 -20.08 -34.94
N GLY A 30 -59.56 -19.19 -34.19
CA GLY A 30 -58.97 -18.55 -33.02
C GLY A 30 -58.59 -19.57 -31.95
N GLY A 31 -57.35 -19.51 -31.47
CA GLY A 31 -56.82 -20.41 -30.45
C GLY A 31 -56.14 -21.68 -30.98
N GLU A 32 -56.24 -21.96 -32.28
CA GLU A 32 -55.58 -23.08 -32.97
C GLU A 32 -54.05 -22.87 -33.01
N ILE A 33 -53.29 -23.98 -32.93
CA ILE A 33 -51.83 -23.98 -33.10
C ILE A 33 -51.53 -24.44 -34.52
N ILE A 34 -50.82 -23.62 -35.28
CA ILE A 34 -50.46 -23.89 -36.67
C ILE A 34 -48.94 -23.82 -36.85
N LEU A 35 -48.43 -24.57 -37.82
CA LEU A 35 -47.04 -24.50 -38.26
C LEU A 35 -46.93 -23.48 -39.40
N ILE A 36 -46.07 -22.49 -39.22
CA ILE A 36 -45.83 -21.44 -40.21
C ILE A 36 -44.34 -21.25 -40.46
N LEU A 37 -44.00 -20.72 -41.64
CA LEU A 37 -42.63 -20.33 -41.95
C LEU A 37 -42.23 -19.12 -41.10
N VAL A 38 -40.98 -19.08 -40.63
CA VAL A 38 -40.50 -17.97 -39.79
C VAL A 38 -40.54 -16.62 -40.52
N GLU A 39 -40.33 -16.62 -41.84
CA GLU A 39 -40.47 -15.43 -42.70
C GLU A 39 -41.89 -14.85 -42.72
N HIS A 40 -42.90 -15.68 -42.44
CA HIS A 40 -44.30 -15.27 -42.37
C HIS A 40 -44.68 -14.67 -41.01
N LEU A 41 -43.77 -14.67 -40.02
CA LEU A 41 -44.00 -13.98 -38.76
C LEU A 41 -43.95 -12.46 -38.93
N THR A 42 -44.78 -11.76 -38.14
CA THR A 42 -44.66 -10.30 -38.02
C THR A 42 -43.32 -9.92 -37.38
N LYS A 43 -42.76 -8.77 -37.79
CA LYS A 43 -41.47 -8.27 -37.26
C LYS A 43 -41.47 -8.05 -35.73
N GLY A 44 -42.64 -7.87 -35.13
CA GLY A 44 -42.85 -7.72 -33.68
C GLY A 44 -43.22 -9.01 -32.95
N SER A 45 -43.15 -10.16 -33.61
CA SER A 45 -43.60 -11.44 -33.04
C SER A 45 -42.78 -11.86 -31.81
N TYR A 46 -43.48 -12.38 -30.80
CA TYR A 46 -42.90 -12.99 -29.60
C TYR A 46 -42.70 -14.50 -29.73
N VAL A 47 -43.04 -15.09 -30.89
CA VAL A 47 -42.79 -16.51 -31.16
C VAL A 47 -41.30 -16.81 -31.03
N LEU A 48 -41.00 -17.91 -30.35
CA LEU A 48 -39.65 -18.34 -30.06
C LEU A 48 -39.02 -19.03 -31.29
N VAL A 49 -37.83 -18.59 -31.65
CA VAL A 49 -37.02 -19.14 -32.73
C VAL A 49 -35.67 -19.59 -32.19
N TRP A 50 -35.12 -20.65 -32.77
CA TRP A 50 -33.76 -21.09 -32.51
C TRP A 50 -32.78 -20.28 -33.35
N VAL A 51 -31.79 -19.67 -32.69
CA VAL A 51 -30.78 -18.83 -33.32
C VAL A 51 -29.41 -19.21 -32.81
N GLU A 52 -28.43 -19.21 -33.70
CA GLU A 52 -27.02 -19.40 -33.35
C GLU A 52 -26.32 -18.04 -33.20
N CYS A 53 -25.52 -17.87 -32.16
CA CYS A 53 -24.72 -16.65 -31.95
C CYS A 53 -23.51 -16.59 -32.89
N ASP A 54 -23.39 -15.55 -33.71
CA ASP A 54 -22.27 -15.37 -34.65
C ASP A 54 -20.89 -15.17 -33.97
N PHE A 55 -20.86 -14.95 -32.65
CA PHE A 55 -19.63 -14.71 -31.89
C PHE A 55 -19.15 -15.91 -31.07
N CYS A 56 -20.07 -16.75 -30.60
CA CYS A 56 -19.73 -17.87 -29.71
C CYS A 56 -20.32 -19.22 -30.12
N GLY A 57 -21.12 -19.28 -31.20
CA GLY A 57 -21.76 -20.51 -31.68
C GLY A 57 -22.85 -21.09 -30.75
N ILE A 58 -23.12 -20.46 -29.60
CA ILE A 58 -24.13 -20.96 -28.68
C ILE A 58 -25.52 -20.76 -29.29
N ILE A 59 -26.25 -21.87 -29.40
CA ILE A 59 -27.62 -21.91 -29.86
C ILE A 59 -28.55 -21.51 -28.70
N LYS A 60 -29.47 -20.56 -28.95
CA LYS A 60 -30.46 -20.12 -27.98
C LYS A 60 -31.84 -20.01 -28.61
N GLN A 61 -32.85 -20.20 -27.78
CA GLN A 61 -34.24 -19.92 -28.14
C GLN A 61 -34.61 -18.51 -27.67
N ILE A 62 -35.00 -17.62 -28.60
CA ILE A 62 -35.37 -16.23 -28.27
C ILE A 62 -36.59 -15.78 -29.08
N PRO A 63 -37.30 -14.72 -28.66
CA PRO A 63 -38.35 -14.10 -29.47
C PRO A 63 -37.84 -13.59 -30.82
N TYR A 64 -38.59 -13.82 -31.89
CA TYR A 64 -38.22 -13.42 -33.26
C TYR A 64 -37.90 -11.92 -33.39
N HIS A 65 -38.67 -11.04 -32.77
CA HIS A 65 -38.39 -9.60 -32.82
C HIS A 65 -37.04 -9.21 -32.17
N ASN A 66 -36.57 -9.96 -31.17
CA ASN A 66 -35.27 -9.72 -30.55
C ASN A 66 -34.12 -10.13 -31.48
N TYR A 67 -34.29 -11.24 -32.21
CA TYR A 67 -33.36 -11.64 -33.27
C TYR A 67 -33.23 -10.52 -34.32
N LEU A 68 -34.36 -10.08 -34.88
CA LEU A 68 -34.39 -9.00 -35.88
C LEU A 68 -33.77 -7.70 -35.37
N ARG A 69 -34.05 -7.31 -34.12
CA ARG A 69 -33.46 -6.12 -33.50
C ARG A 69 -31.95 -6.23 -33.40
N SER A 70 -31.43 -7.40 -33.04
CA SER A 70 -30.00 -7.65 -33.01
C SER A 70 -29.42 -7.54 -34.42
N MET A 71 -30.00 -8.20 -35.41
CA MET A 71 -29.49 -8.22 -36.79
C MET A 71 -29.37 -6.83 -37.45
N LYS A 72 -30.11 -5.81 -36.99
CA LYS A 72 -30.03 -4.44 -37.52
C LYS A 72 -28.61 -3.86 -37.57
N ASN A 73 -27.76 -4.21 -36.61
CA ASN A 73 -26.38 -3.73 -36.55
C ASN A 73 -25.44 -4.83 -37.02
N HIS A 74 -24.73 -4.59 -38.13
CA HIS A 74 -23.74 -5.50 -38.74
C HIS A 74 -24.25 -6.87 -39.20
N GLU A 75 -25.56 -7.05 -39.35
CA GLU A 75 -26.15 -8.32 -39.83
C GLU A 75 -25.69 -9.56 -39.05
N LYS A 76 -25.36 -9.37 -37.77
CA LYS A 76 -24.88 -10.42 -36.86
C LYS A 76 -25.79 -10.52 -35.66
N TYR A 77 -26.04 -11.72 -35.16
CA TYR A 77 -26.72 -11.95 -33.88
C TYR A 77 -25.69 -12.14 -32.76
N SER A 78 -25.82 -11.36 -31.69
CA SER A 78 -25.06 -11.53 -30.44
C SER A 78 -25.98 -11.93 -29.31
N CYS A 79 -25.59 -12.92 -28.50
CA CYS A 79 -26.40 -13.40 -27.38
C CYS A 79 -26.42 -12.42 -26.18
N PHE A 80 -25.46 -12.50 -25.25
CA PHE A 80 -25.40 -11.62 -24.07
C PHE A 80 -23.94 -11.41 -23.62
N GLY A 81 -23.72 -10.40 -22.76
CA GLY A 81 -22.45 -10.16 -22.09
C GLY A 81 -21.32 -9.89 -23.08
N LYS A 82 -20.31 -10.77 -23.09
CA LYS A 82 -19.12 -10.64 -23.95
C LYS A 82 -19.46 -10.50 -25.43
N CYS A 83 -20.41 -11.29 -25.95
CA CYS A 83 -20.77 -11.23 -27.37
C CYS A 83 -21.44 -9.90 -27.76
N SER A 84 -22.26 -9.34 -26.86
CA SER A 84 -22.88 -8.01 -27.06
C SER A 84 -21.84 -6.89 -27.00
N TYR A 85 -20.86 -7.03 -26.11
CA TYR A 85 -19.73 -6.11 -26.00
C TYR A 85 -18.85 -6.12 -27.26
N GLU A 86 -18.49 -7.30 -27.78
CA GLU A 86 -17.73 -7.43 -29.04
C GLU A 86 -18.48 -6.81 -30.22
N LYS A 87 -19.79 -7.02 -30.29
CA LYS A 87 -20.62 -6.39 -31.31
C LYS A 87 -20.66 -4.85 -31.18
N THR A 88 -20.66 -4.33 -29.96
CA THR A 88 -20.58 -2.89 -29.70
C THR A 88 -19.23 -2.31 -30.15
N LYS A 89 -18.13 -3.05 -29.97
CA LYS A 89 -16.81 -2.64 -30.48
C LYS A 89 -16.80 -2.51 -32.00
N LEU A 90 -17.44 -3.44 -32.72
CA LEU A 90 -17.58 -3.33 -34.18
C LEU A 90 -18.31 -2.02 -34.56
N THR A 91 -19.38 -1.68 -33.87
CA THR A 91 -20.13 -0.44 -34.14
C THR A 91 -19.30 0.81 -33.83
N LYS A 92 -18.49 0.79 -32.77
CA LYS A 92 -17.60 1.90 -32.42
C LYS A 92 -16.45 2.06 -33.42
N LEU A 93 -15.86 0.95 -33.86
CA LEU A 93 -14.83 0.94 -34.88
C LEU A 93 -15.35 1.51 -36.22
N GLU A 94 -16.55 1.08 -36.65
CA GLU A 94 -17.17 1.59 -37.89
C GLU A 94 -17.47 3.09 -37.81
N LYS A 95 -18.03 3.56 -36.69
CA LYS A 95 -18.48 4.96 -36.56
C LYS A 95 -17.38 5.94 -36.19
N HIS A 96 -16.35 5.48 -35.48
CA HIS A 96 -15.36 6.36 -34.83
C HIS A 96 -13.91 5.93 -35.07
N GLY A 97 -13.66 4.86 -35.82
CA GLY A 97 -12.31 4.36 -36.12
C GLY A 97 -11.60 3.70 -34.94
N ASP A 98 -12.20 3.69 -33.75
CA ASP A 98 -11.64 3.11 -32.52
C ASP A 98 -12.68 2.20 -31.84
N PRO A 99 -12.40 0.89 -31.64
CA PRO A 99 -13.32 -0.06 -31.00
C PRO A 99 -13.57 0.25 -29.52
N PHE A 100 -12.70 1.04 -28.87
CA PHE A 100 -12.83 1.46 -27.48
C PHE A 100 -13.34 2.89 -27.33
N PHE A 101 -13.71 3.54 -28.44
CA PHE A 101 -14.15 4.92 -28.45
C PHE A 101 -15.18 5.22 -27.35
N ASN A 102 -14.89 6.26 -26.58
CA ASN A 102 -15.76 6.86 -25.60
C ASN A 102 -15.75 8.36 -25.87
N ASN A 103 -16.90 9.03 -25.87
CA ASN A 103 -17.00 10.47 -26.13
C ASN A 103 -17.09 11.22 -24.78
N PRO A 104 -15.97 11.72 -24.23
CA PRO A 104 -15.96 12.32 -22.90
C PRO A 104 -16.69 13.66 -22.88
N GLU A 105 -16.60 14.42 -23.97
CA GLU A 105 -17.25 15.74 -24.12
C GLU A 105 -18.77 15.62 -24.14
N LYS A 106 -19.31 14.68 -24.91
CA LYS A 106 -20.77 14.43 -24.93
C LYS A 106 -21.28 13.92 -23.58
N ASN A 107 -20.47 13.13 -22.88
CA ASN A 107 -20.80 12.69 -21.51
C ASN A 107 -20.83 13.88 -20.54
N LYS A 108 -19.84 14.78 -20.61
CA LYS A 108 -19.81 16.03 -19.82
C LYS A 108 -21.01 16.92 -20.13
N GLN A 109 -21.31 17.13 -21.41
CA GLN A 109 -22.44 17.92 -21.86
C GLN A 109 -23.78 17.33 -21.36
N THR A 110 -23.97 16.02 -21.49
CA THR A 110 -25.20 15.36 -21.03
C THR A 110 -25.37 15.49 -19.51
N LYS A 111 -24.27 15.42 -18.75
CA LYS A 111 -24.27 15.62 -17.31
C LYS A 111 -24.58 17.07 -16.94
N LEU A 112 -24.00 18.02 -17.66
CA LEU A 112 -24.27 19.45 -17.51
C LEU A 112 -25.74 19.77 -17.80
N GLU A 113 -26.30 19.25 -18.90
CA GLU A 113 -27.70 19.46 -19.31
C GLU A 113 -28.71 18.86 -18.32
N ARG A 114 -28.44 17.65 -17.80
CA ARG A 114 -29.38 16.94 -16.91
C ARG A 114 -29.24 17.29 -15.44
N HIS A 115 -28.04 17.66 -15.01
CA HIS A 115 -27.71 17.80 -13.59
C HIS A 115 -27.05 19.14 -13.22
N GLY A 116 -26.81 20.01 -14.21
CA GLY A 116 -26.17 21.32 -14.03
C GLY A 116 -24.67 21.25 -13.76
N ASP A 117 -24.06 20.07 -13.91
CA ASP A 117 -22.65 19.83 -13.57
C ASP A 117 -22.03 18.81 -14.54
N GLU A 118 -20.95 19.18 -15.25
CA GLU A 118 -20.24 18.32 -16.19
C GLU A 118 -19.56 17.09 -15.52
N ASN A 119 -19.32 17.19 -14.21
CA ASN A 119 -18.69 16.18 -13.39
C ASN A 119 -19.69 15.53 -12.42
N TYR A 120 -20.97 15.42 -12.81
CA TYR A 120 -22.00 14.73 -12.02
C TYR A 120 -21.55 13.33 -11.57
N ASN A 121 -21.06 13.36 -10.34
CA ASN A 121 -20.66 12.41 -9.31
C ASN A 121 -19.93 13.35 -8.33
N ASN A 122 -20.61 14.40 -7.87
CA ASN A 122 -19.97 15.59 -7.30
C ASN A 122 -19.81 15.40 -5.77
N PRO A 123 -18.59 15.13 -5.26
CA PRO A 123 -18.35 15.04 -3.82
C PRO A 123 -18.57 16.38 -3.12
N ASP A 124 -18.39 17.52 -3.80
CA ASP A 124 -18.61 18.86 -3.26
C ASP A 124 -20.11 19.14 -3.06
N ARG A 125 -20.99 18.70 -3.98
CA ARG A 125 -22.45 18.71 -3.76
C ARG A 125 -22.89 17.69 -2.71
N ILE A 126 -22.20 16.56 -2.56
CA ILE A 126 -22.45 15.64 -1.43
C ILE A 126 -22.10 16.36 -0.13
N SER A 127 -20.95 17.04 -0.03
CA SER A 127 -20.64 17.85 1.14
C SER A 127 -21.61 19.02 1.33
N GLU A 128 -22.01 19.77 0.31
CA GLU A 128 -22.98 20.88 0.42
C GLU A 128 -24.39 20.41 0.81
N THR A 129 -24.86 19.28 0.26
CA THR A 129 -26.17 18.70 0.64
C THR A 129 -26.17 18.03 2.02
N HIS A 130 -24.99 17.71 2.56
CA HIS A 130 -24.80 17.23 3.92
C HIS A 130 -24.49 18.36 4.92
N LEU A 131 -23.87 19.48 4.47
CA LEU A 131 -23.50 20.64 5.29
C LEU A 131 -24.65 21.63 5.46
N ASN A 132 -25.54 21.77 4.48
CA ASN A 132 -26.62 22.78 4.48
C ASN A 132 -27.97 22.28 5.02
N LYS A 133 -28.08 21.02 5.44
CA LYS A 133 -29.29 20.53 6.10
C LYS A 133 -29.16 20.75 7.59
N THR A 134 -30.15 21.39 8.19
CA THR A 134 -30.22 21.45 9.66
C THR A 134 -30.41 20.04 10.21
N TYR A 135 -30.06 19.83 11.48
CA TYR A 135 -30.25 18.54 12.15
C TYR A 135 -31.69 18.02 12.00
N GLU A 136 -32.67 18.93 12.09
CA GLU A 136 -34.10 18.64 11.96
C GLU A 136 -34.50 18.18 10.54
N GLU A 137 -33.90 18.74 9.50
CA GLU A 137 -34.18 18.36 8.10
C GLU A 137 -33.60 16.98 7.75
N ILE A 138 -32.43 16.64 8.31
CA ILE A 138 -31.83 15.31 8.19
C ILE A 138 -32.72 14.28 8.90
N GLU A 139 -33.20 14.60 10.09
CA GLU A 139 -34.04 13.72 10.91
C GLU A 139 -35.39 13.43 10.24
N GLN A 140 -36.07 14.45 9.70
CA GLN A 140 -37.33 14.27 8.96
C GLN A 140 -37.15 13.43 7.68
N SER A 141 -36.06 13.63 6.95
CA SER A 141 -35.77 12.86 5.74
C SER A 141 -35.46 11.39 6.04
N ASN A 142 -34.80 11.10 7.16
CA ASN A 142 -34.51 9.74 7.61
C ASN A 142 -35.79 9.05 8.07
N LYS A 143 -36.63 9.74 8.84
CA LYS A 143 -37.91 9.23 9.31
C LYS A 143 -38.84 8.79 8.18
N LYS A 144 -38.98 9.62 7.13
CA LYS A 144 -39.74 9.24 5.91
C LYS A 144 -39.18 8.00 5.21
N ARG A 145 -37.86 7.83 5.17
CA ARG A 145 -37.22 6.66 4.55
C ARG A 145 -37.43 5.39 5.37
N GLU A 146 -37.36 5.49 6.69
CA GLU A 146 -37.64 4.40 7.62
C GLU A 146 -39.10 3.95 7.52
N GLU A 147 -40.05 4.90 7.51
CA GLU A 147 -41.48 4.63 7.33
C GLU A 147 -41.74 3.89 6.00
N THR A 148 -41.19 4.38 4.89
CA THR A 148 -41.36 3.75 3.56
C THR A 148 -40.79 2.33 3.50
N MET A 149 -39.62 2.09 4.13
CA MET A 149 -38.98 0.77 4.14
C MET A 149 -39.67 -0.23 5.06
N MET A 150 -40.22 0.24 6.18
CA MET A 150 -41.07 -0.56 7.05
C MET A 150 -42.36 -0.98 6.33
N GLU A 151 -42.91 -0.09 5.51
CA GLU A 151 -44.07 -0.39 4.65
C GLU A 151 -43.78 -1.47 3.59
N ILE A 152 -42.59 -1.44 2.98
CA ILE A 152 -42.22 -2.37 1.89
C ILE A 152 -41.72 -3.72 2.43
N SER A 153 -40.92 -3.72 3.50
CA SER A 153 -40.13 -4.88 3.92
C SER A 153 -40.36 -5.33 5.36
N GLY A 154 -41.08 -4.55 6.17
CA GLY A 154 -41.34 -4.85 7.58
C GLY A 154 -40.14 -4.67 8.51
N VAL A 155 -38.99 -4.19 8.02
CA VAL A 155 -37.75 -4.03 8.80
C VAL A 155 -37.16 -2.63 8.57
N THR A 156 -36.65 -2.01 9.63
CA THR A 156 -35.94 -0.73 9.54
C THR A 156 -34.49 -0.96 9.09
N HIS A 157 -34.00 -0.12 8.16
CA HIS A 157 -32.63 -0.21 7.64
C HIS A 157 -31.85 1.06 7.95
N ASN A 158 -30.73 0.91 8.67
CA ASN A 158 -29.79 2.00 8.92
C ASN A 158 -28.62 1.93 7.93
N TRP A 159 -28.52 2.94 7.06
CA TRP A 159 -27.57 2.97 5.93
C TRP A 159 -26.37 3.90 6.13
N SER A 160 -26.45 4.86 7.05
CA SER A 160 -25.48 5.97 7.14
C SER A 160 -24.23 5.62 7.95
N GLY A 161 -24.27 4.59 8.81
CA GLY A 161 -23.14 4.20 9.66
C GLY A 161 -22.68 5.28 10.64
N VAL A 162 -23.43 6.38 10.78
CA VAL A 162 -23.07 7.51 11.66
C VAL A 162 -23.54 7.24 13.10
N TYR A 163 -24.66 6.53 13.27
CA TYR A 163 -25.16 6.08 14.58
C TYR A 163 -25.88 4.74 14.43
N GLY A 164 -25.33 3.66 14.98
CA GLY A 164 -25.95 2.32 15.06
C GLY A 164 -25.44 1.29 14.03
N ASP A 165 -25.53 0.00 14.39
CA ASP A 165 -25.06 -1.14 13.60
C ASP A 165 -25.88 -1.34 12.32
N ARG A 166 -25.23 -1.57 11.17
CA ARG A 166 -25.93 -1.89 9.92
C ARG A 166 -26.54 -3.29 10.01
N VAL A 167 -27.71 -3.50 9.43
CA VAL A 167 -28.35 -4.83 9.39
C VAL A 167 -27.44 -5.89 8.75
N CYS A 168 -26.63 -5.53 7.74
CA CYS A 168 -25.64 -6.45 7.17
C CYS A 168 -24.52 -6.84 8.13
N ASP A 169 -24.17 -5.96 9.06
CA ASP A 169 -23.16 -6.18 10.08
C ASP A 169 -23.75 -7.09 11.16
N MET A 170 -25.03 -6.89 11.52
CA MET A 170 -25.78 -7.79 12.42
C MET A 170 -25.96 -9.19 11.83
N THR A 171 -26.33 -9.31 10.55
CA THR A 171 -26.45 -10.63 9.89
C THR A 171 -25.11 -11.37 9.83
N LYS A 172 -23.98 -10.66 9.69
CA LYS A 172 -22.65 -11.27 9.77
C LYS A 172 -22.28 -11.64 11.21
N LEU A 173 -22.65 -10.83 12.19
CA LEU A 173 -22.47 -11.13 13.61
C LEU A 173 -23.30 -12.35 14.03
N GLU A 174 -24.57 -12.43 13.63
CA GLU A 174 -25.49 -13.53 13.93
C GLU A 174 -25.02 -14.85 13.30
N ASN A 175 -24.61 -14.81 12.03
CA ASN A 175 -24.21 -16.03 11.32
C ASN A 175 -22.74 -16.43 11.54
N HIS A 176 -21.87 -15.47 11.88
CA HIS A 176 -20.41 -15.67 11.86
C HIS A 176 -19.66 -15.06 13.05
N GLY A 177 -20.34 -14.42 14.00
CA GLY A 177 -19.73 -13.86 15.22
C GLY A 177 -18.85 -12.63 15.01
N ASP A 178 -18.78 -12.07 13.79
CA ASP A 178 -17.97 -10.89 13.47
C ASP A 178 -18.68 -10.02 12.41
N ILE A 179 -18.93 -8.75 12.74
CA ILE A 179 -19.52 -7.75 11.84
C ILE A 179 -18.66 -7.50 10.57
N ASN A 180 -17.35 -7.76 10.66
CA ASN A 180 -16.40 -7.60 9.57
C ASN A 180 -16.07 -8.92 8.86
N TYR A 181 -16.85 -9.99 9.10
CA TYR A 181 -16.58 -11.31 8.54
C TYR A 181 -16.50 -11.28 7.01
N ASN A 182 -15.27 -11.38 6.51
CA ASN A 182 -14.93 -11.78 5.16
C ASN A 182 -14.21 -13.10 5.34
N ASN A 183 -14.75 -14.22 4.86
CA ASN A 183 -14.13 -15.54 5.07
C ASN A 183 -12.78 -15.65 4.33
N ARG A 184 -11.74 -15.12 4.96
CA ARG A 184 -10.39 -14.99 4.41
C ARG A 184 -9.74 -16.36 4.20
N GLU A 185 -10.09 -17.34 5.04
CA GLU A 185 -9.62 -18.72 4.90
C GLU A 185 -10.26 -19.41 3.70
N LYS A 186 -11.59 -19.35 3.51
CA LYS A 186 -12.25 -19.84 2.29
C LYS A 186 -11.73 -19.13 1.03
N PHE A 187 -11.42 -17.84 1.13
CA PHE A 187 -10.79 -17.12 0.02
C PHE A 187 -9.39 -17.68 -0.31
N LYS A 188 -8.56 -17.92 0.71
CA LYS A 188 -7.24 -18.54 0.53
C LYS A 188 -7.35 -19.94 -0.05
N GLU A 189 -8.25 -20.78 0.46
CA GLU A 189 -8.53 -22.13 -0.04
C GLU A 189 -8.95 -22.09 -1.51
N THR A 190 -9.91 -21.22 -1.84
CA THR A 190 -10.38 -21.04 -3.22
C THR A 190 -9.25 -20.57 -4.14
N CYS A 191 -8.42 -19.62 -3.68
CA CYS A 191 -7.28 -19.16 -4.47
C CYS A 191 -6.22 -20.26 -4.66
N LEU A 192 -5.99 -21.08 -3.64
CA LEU A 192 -5.07 -22.21 -3.71
C LEU A 192 -5.58 -23.25 -4.73
N ILE A 193 -6.87 -23.57 -4.70
CA ILE A 193 -7.51 -24.50 -5.63
C ILE A 193 -7.43 -24.00 -7.07
N ILE A 194 -7.77 -22.73 -7.31
CA ILE A 194 -7.90 -22.19 -8.66
C ILE A 194 -6.56 -21.74 -9.26
N TYR A 195 -5.67 -21.17 -8.43
CA TYR A 195 -4.47 -20.47 -8.89
C TYR A 195 -3.17 -21.04 -8.31
N SER A 196 -3.23 -22.10 -7.49
CA SER A 196 -2.08 -22.67 -6.75
C SER A 196 -1.42 -21.66 -5.81
N GLY A 197 -2.16 -20.65 -5.35
CA GLY A 197 -1.65 -19.58 -4.50
C GLY A 197 -2.42 -18.28 -4.70
N HIS A 198 -1.78 -17.15 -4.42
CA HIS A 198 -2.42 -15.84 -4.65
C HIS A 198 -2.60 -15.60 -6.16
N PRO A 199 -3.74 -15.05 -6.64
CA PRO A 199 -4.01 -14.88 -8.08
C PRO A 199 -2.91 -14.15 -8.85
N MET A 200 -2.22 -13.17 -8.23
CA MET A 200 -1.10 -12.44 -8.87
C MET A 200 0.22 -13.21 -8.93
N GLN A 201 0.36 -14.29 -8.16
CA GLN A 201 1.49 -15.21 -8.25
C GLN A 201 1.34 -16.14 -9.47
N ASN A 202 0.11 -16.41 -9.90
CA ASN A 202 -0.16 -17.16 -11.11
C ASN A 202 0.27 -16.35 -12.36
N ALA A 203 1.16 -16.95 -13.17
CA ALA A 203 1.75 -16.29 -14.32
C ALA A 203 0.72 -15.94 -15.41
N GLU A 204 -0.29 -16.79 -15.62
CA GLU A 204 -1.32 -16.58 -16.63
C GLU A 204 -2.23 -15.40 -16.27
N VAL A 205 -2.65 -15.31 -15.00
CA VAL A 205 -3.45 -14.18 -14.49
C VAL A 205 -2.65 -12.88 -14.59
N ARG A 206 -1.35 -12.91 -14.28
CA ARG A 206 -0.46 -11.74 -14.41
C ARG A 206 -0.35 -11.27 -15.86
N LYS A 207 -0.17 -12.20 -16.80
CA LYS A 207 -0.08 -11.91 -18.23
C LYS A 207 -1.38 -11.30 -18.76
N LYS A 208 -2.53 -11.90 -18.44
CA LYS A 208 -3.86 -11.34 -18.80
C LYS A 208 -4.08 -9.93 -18.26
N SER A 209 -3.61 -9.66 -17.04
CA SER A 209 -3.67 -8.31 -16.45
C SER A 209 -2.82 -7.30 -17.23
N GLN A 210 -1.61 -7.69 -17.68
CA GLN A 210 -0.73 -6.86 -18.50
C GLN A 210 -1.32 -6.61 -19.90
N GLU A 211 -1.84 -7.65 -20.55
CA GLU A 211 -2.51 -7.56 -21.85
C GLU A 211 -3.72 -6.60 -21.80
N THR A 212 -4.54 -6.70 -20.75
CA THR A 212 -5.70 -5.81 -20.56
C THR A 212 -5.26 -4.35 -20.38
N LYS A 213 -4.16 -4.10 -19.67
CA LYS A 213 -3.62 -2.74 -19.47
C LYS A 213 -3.03 -2.19 -20.77
N LEU A 214 -2.34 -3.01 -21.54
CA LEU A 214 -1.84 -2.65 -22.87
C LEU A 214 -2.98 -2.31 -23.83
N GLU A 215 -4.02 -3.15 -23.90
CA GLU A 215 -5.20 -2.92 -24.75
C GLU A 215 -5.93 -1.61 -24.40
N ARG A 216 -6.10 -1.31 -23.11
CA ARG A 216 -6.89 -0.15 -22.64
C ARG A 216 -6.10 1.15 -22.56
N HIS A 217 -4.80 1.06 -22.33
CA HIS A 217 -3.98 2.22 -21.94
C HIS A 217 -2.66 2.33 -22.71
N GLY A 218 -2.36 1.40 -23.62
CA GLY A 218 -1.12 1.41 -24.40
C GLY A 218 0.15 1.05 -23.61
N ASP A 219 0.04 0.77 -22.30
CA ASP A 219 1.16 0.42 -21.43
C ASP A 219 0.79 -0.77 -20.51
N PRO A 220 1.49 -1.93 -20.60
CA PRO A 220 1.26 -3.08 -19.72
C PRO A 220 1.58 -2.79 -18.25
N PHE A 221 2.36 -1.73 -17.98
CA PHE A 221 2.75 -1.25 -16.66
C PHE A 221 2.13 0.10 -16.31
N PHE A 222 0.98 0.44 -16.91
CA PHE A 222 0.29 1.73 -16.74
C PHE A 222 0.26 2.29 -15.29
N ASN A 223 0.11 1.43 -14.28
CA ASN A 223 0.17 1.81 -12.87
C ASN A 223 1.62 1.88 -12.37
N ASN A 224 2.47 2.65 -13.04
CA ASN A 224 3.89 2.80 -12.69
C ASN A 224 4.11 3.96 -11.71
N MET A 225 5.31 3.97 -11.11
CA MET A 225 5.70 4.98 -10.12
C MET A 225 5.69 6.40 -10.69
N GLU A 226 6.09 6.57 -11.94
CA GLU A 226 6.16 7.87 -12.60
C GLU A 226 4.77 8.50 -12.76
N LYS A 227 3.79 7.72 -13.19
CA LYS A 227 2.39 8.16 -13.28
C LYS A 227 1.80 8.50 -11.91
N SER A 228 2.15 7.74 -10.87
CA SER A 228 1.76 8.05 -9.49
C SER A 228 2.31 9.41 -9.07
N LYS A 229 3.60 9.68 -9.32
CA LYS A 229 4.22 10.99 -9.06
C LYS A 229 3.52 12.12 -9.80
N GLN A 230 3.27 11.96 -11.10
CA GLN A 230 2.58 12.99 -11.90
C GLN A 230 1.17 13.29 -11.37
N THR A 231 0.44 12.25 -10.96
CA THR A 231 -0.90 12.40 -10.39
C THR A 231 -0.86 13.08 -9.02
N ASN A 232 0.10 12.71 -8.16
CA ASN A 232 0.31 13.37 -6.88
C ASN A 232 0.74 14.83 -7.05
N LEU A 233 1.63 15.13 -8.00
CA LEU A 233 2.04 16.50 -8.32
C LEU A 233 0.84 17.33 -8.78
N LYS A 234 -0.01 16.77 -9.65
CA LYS A 234 -1.22 17.45 -10.15
C LYS A 234 -2.23 17.73 -9.02
N ASN A 235 -2.45 16.76 -8.14
CA ASN A 235 -3.55 16.82 -7.17
C ASN A 235 -3.12 17.39 -5.81
N LEU A 236 -1.87 17.20 -5.41
CA LEU A 236 -1.34 17.52 -4.09
C LEU A 236 -0.09 18.43 -4.13
N GLY A 237 0.44 18.74 -5.32
CA GLY A 237 1.66 19.56 -5.48
C GLY A 237 2.97 18.87 -5.05
N VAL A 238 2.91 17.59 -4.67
CA VAL A 238 4.06 16.82 -4.16
C VAL A 238 4.21 15.49 -4.91
N GLU A 239 5.43 14.94 -4.99
CA GLU A 239 5.65 13.67 -5.70
C GLU A 239 5.03 12.47 -4.97
N TYR A 240 5.06 12.49 -3.64
CA TYR A 240 4.57 11.40 -2.82
C TYR A 240 3.48 11.87 -1.87
N THR A 241 2.44 11.05 -1.72
CA THR A 241 1.24 11.36 -0.92
C THR A 241 1.56 11.81 0.50
N PHE A 242 2.51 11.16 1.19
CA PHE A 242 2.92 11.50 2.55
C PHE A 242 3.97 12.63 2.65
N GLN A 243 4.21 13.37 1.57
CA GLN A 243 4.88 14.67 1.63
C GLN A 243 3.86 15.82 1.79
N SER A 244 2.57 15.56 1.49
CA SER A 244 1.52 16.55 1.68
C SER A 244 1.16 16.66 3.15
N GLU A 245 1.32 17.85 3.72
CA GLU A 245 0.98 18.14 5.12
C GLU A 245 -0.51 17.86 5.40
N GLU A 246 -1.39 18.16 4.45
CA GLU A 246 -2.84 17.92 4.55
C GLU A 246 -3.14 16.42 4.77
N ILE A 247 -2.50 15.54 4.00
CA ILE A 247 -2.70 14.10 4.10
C ILE A 247 -2.12 13.55 5.41
N ILE A 248 -0.97 14.06 5.82
CA ILE A 248 -0.37 13.68 7.12
C ILE A 248 -1.34 14.03 8.26
N GLU A 249 -1.93 15.22 8.24
CA GLU A 249 -2.81 15.68 9.31
C GLU A 249 -4.13 14.88 9.35
N LYS A 250 -4.74 14.61 8.18
CA LYS A 250 -5.91 13.71 8.08
C LYS A 250 -5.62 12.31 8.63
N SER A 251 -4.42 11.79 8.37
CA SER A 251 -3.99 10.50 8.92
C SER A 251 -3.84 10.55 10.45
N LYS A 252 -3.29 11.63 11.01
CA LYS A 252 -3.15 11.81 12.47
C LYS A 252 -4.51 11.94 13.14
N GLU A 253 -5.40 12.76 12.59
CA GLU A 253 -6.75 12.96 13.10
C GLU A 253 -7.52 11.63 13.16
N THR A 254 -7.46 10.84 12.10
CA THR A 254 -8.09 9.51 12.05
C THR A 254 -7.58 8.61 13.18
N LYS A 255 -6.26 8.62 13.42
CA LYS A 255 -5.65 7.83 14.50
C LYS A 255 -6.01 8.35 15.89
N ARG A 256 -6.08 9.68 16.09
CA ARG A 256 -6.59 10.29 17.34
C ARG A 256 -8.03 9.88 17.60
N ARG A 257 -8.89 9.94 16.58
CA ARG A 257 -10.31 9.60 16.70
C ARG A 257 -10.53 8.12 17.05
N LEU A 258 -9.79 7.21 16.41
CA LEU A 258 -10.00 5.76 16.59
C LEU A 258 -9.26 5.19 17.81
N TYR A 259 -8.08 5.73 18.14
CA TYR A 259 -7.17 5.10 19.10
C TYR A 259 -6.70 6.06 20.20
N GLY A 260 -7.17 7.30 20.22
CA GLY A 260 -6.76 8.33 21.20
C GLY A 260 -5.30 8.79 21.04
N ASN A 261 -4.57 8.29 20.04
CA ASN A 261 -3.15 8.56 19.83
C ASN A 261 -2.86 8.80 18.33
N GLU A 262 -2.40 10.00 17.98
CA GLU A 262 -2.05 10.37 16.59
C GLU A 262 -0.93 9.52 15.98
N ASN A 263 -0.05 8.99 16.82
CA ASN A 263 1.07 8.14 16.44
C ASN A 263 0.79 6.67 16.76
N TYR A 264 -0.49 6.28 16.89
CA TYR A 264 -0.87 4.89 17.14
C TYR A 264 -0.21 3.97 16.10
N THR A 265 0.45 2.95 16.64
CA THR A 265 1.01 1.82 15.90
C THR A 265 0.54 0.55 16.58
N ASN A 266 0.15 -0.45 15.80
CA ASN A 266 -0.35 -1.70 16.34
C ASN A 266 0.81 -2.64 16.72
N ARG A 267 1.62 -2.20 17.70
CA ARG A 267 2.85 -2.89 18.12
C ARG A 267 2.55 -4.25 18.75
N GLU A 268 1.48 -4.33 19.55
CA GLU A 268 1.07 -5.58 20.21
C GLU A 268 0.68 -6.66 19.19
N GLN A 269 -0.15 -6.31 18.21
CA GLN A 269 -0.50 -7.25 17.14
C GLN A 269 0.72 -7.67 16.32
N ALA A 270 1.67 -6.76 16.08
CA ALA A 270 2.91 -7.09 15.39
C ALA A 270 3.75 -8.11 16.17
N LEU A 271 3.87 -7.95 17.50
CA LEU A 271 4.55 -8.91 18.38
C LEU A 271 3.86 -10.28 18.36
N LEU A 272 2.53 -10.31 18.54
CA LEU A 272 1.74 -11.56 18.50
C LEU A 272 1.90 -12.30 17.17
N THR A 273 1.89 -11.54 16.06
CA THR A 273 2.09 -12.10 14.72
C THR A 273 3.50 -12.66 14.56
N ASN A 274 4.53 -11.96 15.06
CA ASN A 274 5.91 -12.44 15.00
C ASN A 274 6.10 -13.70 15.83
N ILE A 275 5.55 -13.76 17.04
CA ILE A 275 5.59 -14.95 17.89
C ILE A 275 4.88 -16.11 17.20
N SER A 276 3.69 -15.88 16.61
CA SER A 276 2.95 -16.92 15.90
C SER A 276 3.68 -17.46 14.67
N LEU A 277 4.39 -16.62 13.92
CA LEU A 277 5.06 -17.02 12.68
C LEU A 277 6.47 -17.58 12.91
N TYR A 278 7.19 -17.03 13.88
CA TYR A 278 8.63 -17.24 14.05
C TYR A 278 9.01 -17.75 15.44
N GLY A 279 8.06 -17.85 16.38
CA GLY A 279 8.31 -18.27 17.77
C GLY A 279 9.05 -17.22 18.62
N VAL A 280 9.32 -16.04 18.08
CA VAL A 280 10.09 -14.97 18.73
C VAL A 280 9.42 -13.61 18.53
N GLU A 281 9.62 -12.69 19.46
CA GLU A 281 9.07 -11.33 19.39
C GLU A 281 9.61 -10.53 18.20
N TYR A 282 10.91 -10.69 17.93
CA TYR A 282 11.62 -9.98 16.89
C TYR A 282 12.33 -10.96 15.96
N PRO A 283 11.96 -11.02 14.66
CA PRO A 283 12.55 -11.98 13.72
C PRO A 283 14.09 -11.94 13.67
N PHE A 284 14.70 -10.78 13.92
CA PHE A 284 16.15 -10.60 13.92
C PHE A 284 16.88 -11.30 15.08
N GLN A 285 16.15 -11.83 16.08
CA GLN A 285 16.70 -12.73 17.10
C GLN A 285 17.12 -14.08 16.50
N LEU A 286 16.51 -14.47 15.37
CA LEU A 286 16.89 -15.70 14.66
C LEU A 286 18.08 -15.43 13.75
N GLU A 287 19.10 -16.28 13.88
CA GLU A 287 20.34 -16.20 13.11
C GLU A 287 20.10 -16.23 11.59
N PHE A 288 19.08 -16.98 11.14
CA PHE A 288 18.64 -17.00 9.74
C PHE A 288 18.41 -15.60 9.15
N PHE A 289 17.73 -14.71 9.88
CA PHE A 289 17.47 -13.35 9.39
C PHE A 289 18.73 -12.48 9.43
N GLN A 290 19.60 -12.69 10.42
CA GLN A 290 20.88 -11.99 10.51
C GLN A 290 21.79 -12.35 9.33
N GLU A 291 21.87 -13.63 8.99
CA GLU A 291 22.73 -14.10 7.90
C GLU A 291 22.20 -13.62 6.53
N LYS A 292 20.89 -13.70 6.32
CA LYS A 292 20.26 -13.15 5.11
C LYS A 292 20.49 -11.65 4.96
N TYR A 293 20.47 -10.92 6.09
CA TYR A 293 20.79 -9.50 6.11
C TYR A 293 22.26 -9.24 5.73
N LYS A 294 23.21 -9.97 6.33
CA LYS A 294 24.64 -9.84 6.03
C LYS A 294 24.93 -10.15 4.57
N GLN A 295 24.37 -11.24 4.04
CA GLN A 295 24.52 -11.62 2.63
C GLN A 295 24.01 -10.52 1.69
N THR A 296 22.82 -9.98 1.96
CA THR A 296 22.27 -8.88 1.14
C THR A 296 23.16 -7.63 1.20
N CYS A 297 23.76 -7.35 2.36
CA CYS A 297 24.67 -6.22 2.52
C CYS A 297 26.00 -6.45 1.79
N LEU A 298 26.55 -7.66 1.83
CA LEU A 298 27.76 -8.04 1.10
C LEU A 298 27.53 -7.94 -0.41
N GLU A 299 26.42 -8.47 -0.92
CA GLU A 299 26.06 -8.42 -2.35
C GLU A 299 25.91 -6.98 -2.85
N ARG A 300 25.30 -6.09 -2.04
CA ARG A 300 24.99 -4.71 -2.46
C ARG A 300 26.13 -3.72 -2.21
N PHE A 301 26.87 -3.90 -1.12
CA PHE A 301 27.79 -2.90 -0.59
C PHE A 301 29.21 -3.43 -0.35
N GLY A 302 29.45 -4.73 -0.54
CA GLY A 302 30.75 -5.37 -0.28
C GLY A 302 31.13 -5.47 1.20
N VAL A 303 30.22 -5.13 2.12
CA VAL A 303 30.45 -5.12 3.57
C VAL A 303 29.25 -5.72 4.30
N GLU A 304 29.48 -6.29 5.50
CA GLU A 304 28.43 -6.96 6.27
C GLU A 304 27.35 -6.02 6.82
N HIS A 305 27.65 -4.72 6.92
CA HIS A 305 26.71 -3.73 7.41
C HIS A 305 26.82 -2.43 6.59
N PRO A 306 25.70 -1.80 6.16
CA PRO A 306 25.73 -0.62 5.29
C PRO A 306 26.49 0.55 5.90
N SER A 307 26.48 0.70 7.23
CA SER A 307 27.25 1.78 7.89
C SER A 307 28.76 1.61 7.80
N TYR A 308 29.26 0.45 7.38
CA TYR A 308 30.68 0.22 7.12
C TYR A 308 31.05 0.54 5.66
N SER A 309 30.06 0.72 4.79
CA SER A 309 30.29 1.03 3.38
C SER A 309 30.72 2.48 3.24
N PHE A 310 31.86 2.69 2.61
CA PHE A 310 32.40 4.02 2.35
C PHE A 310 31.41 4.89 1.55
N ASP A 311 30.75 4.33 0.55
CA ASP A 311 29.77 5.03 -0.29
C ASP A 311 28.54 5.47 0.53
N VAL A 312 28.07 4.61 1.43
CA VAL A 312 26.96 4.93 2.33
C VAL A 312 27.35 6.07 3.29
N ILE A 313 28.55 6.01 3.87
CA ILE A 313 29.08 7.05 4.75
C ILE A 313 29.18 8.39 4.00
N LYS A 314 29.75 8.39 2.80
CA LYS A 314 29.88 9.57 1.94
C LYS A 314 28.51 10.19 1.68
N LYS A 315 27.52 9.39 1.28
CA LYS A 315 26.16 9.85 1.01
C LYS A 315 25.45 10.41 2.25
N GLN A 316 25.68 9.81 3.42
CA GLN A 316 25.15 10.33 4.69
C GLN A 316 25.73 11.70 5.03
N ILE A 317 27.04 11.88 4.86
CA ILE A 317 27.70 13.17 5.08
C ILE A 317 27.17 14.22 4.10
N GLU A 318 27.07 13.88 2.81
CA GLU A 318 26.51 14.75 1.78
C GLU A 318 25.08 15.19 2.13
N THR A 319 24.24 14.26 2.56
CA THR A 319 22.84 14.57 2.92
C THR A 319 22.75 15.45 4.16
N LYS A 320 23.59 15.19 5.17
CA LYS A 320 23.57 15.91 6.44
C LYS A 320 24.15 17.33 6.34
N THR A 321 25.19 17.50 5.52
CA THR A 321 25.97 18.75 5.46
C THR A 321 25.74 19.55 4.19
N GLY A 322 25.19 18.93 3.14
CA GLY A 322 25.11 19.50 1.79
C GLY A 322 26.43 19.50 1.02
N MET A 323 27.54 19.06 1.63
CA MET A 323 28.90 19.13 1.08
C MET A 323 29.37 17.78 0.58
N LYS A 324 30.22 17.77 -0.45
CA LYS A 324 30.91 16.54 -0.88
C LYS A 324 31.86 16.05 0.21
N TYR A 325 32.08 14.73 0.27
CA TYR A 325 32.90 14.12 1.32
C TYR A 325 34.33 14.68 1.36
N GLU A 326 34.92 14.93 0.21
CA GLU A 326 36.28 15.49 0.08
C GLU A 326 36.34 16.91 0.64
N GLU A 327 35.39 17.76 0.26
CA GLU A 327 35.24 19.13 0.79
C GLU A 327 34.96 19.14 2.31
N TYR A 328 34.14 18.18 2.78
CA TYR A 328 33.88 18.00 4.20
C TYR A 328 35.18 17.75 4.95
N LEU A 329 36.06 16.87 4.45
CA LEU A 329 37.34 16.55 5.11
C LEU A 329 38.25 17.77 5.23
N GLU A 330 38.33 18.60 4.19
CA GLU A 330 39.15 19.83 4.20
C GLU A 330 38.67 20.87 5.22
N ARG A 331 37.38 20.85 5.54
CA ARG A 331 36.75 21.82 6.45
C ARG A 331 36.78 21.39 7.92
N ILE A 332 37.09 20.13 8.22
CA ILE A 332 37.16 19.66 9.61
C ILE A 332 38.40 20.26 10.27
N PRO A 333 38.27 20.97 11.41
CA PRO A 333 39.43 21.46 12.13
C PRO A 333 40.35 20.31 12.57
N ASP A 334 41.67 20.50 12.49
CA ASP A 334 42.68 19.49 12.86
C ASP A 334 42.46 18.94 14.28
N TRP A 335 42.05 19.80 15.21
CA TRP A 335 41.66 19.42 16.57
C TRP A 335 40.55 18.36 16.60
N GLU A 336 39.53 18.51 15.76
CA GLU A 336 38.40 17.59 15.72
C GLU A 336 38.79 16.25 15.08
N LEU A 337 39.67 16.27 14.07
CA LEU A 337 40.28 15.05 13.51
C LEU A 337 41.12 14.33 14.57
N TYR A 338 41.98 15.06 15.27
CA TYR A 338 42.83 14.54 16.34
C TYR A 338 41.99 13.91 17.46
N LYS A 339 40.99 14.64 17.96
CA LYS A 339 40.07 14.16 19.00
C LYS A 339 39.33 12.90 18.56
N LYS A 340 38.81 12.86 17.33
CA LYS A 340 38.15 11.66 16.77
C LYS A 340 39.09 10.46 16.73
N GLN A 341 40.36 10.65 16.37
CA GLN A 341 41.36 9.59 16.37
C GLN A 341 41.66 9.08 17.79
N VAL A 342 41.89 9.98 18.75
CA VAL A 342 42.11 9.59 20.17
C VAL A 342 40.93 8.78 20.71
N LEU A 343 39.69 9.24 20.49
CA LEU A 343 38.49 8.53 20.94
C LEU A 343 38.33 7.17 20.25
N LYS A 344 38.74 7.04 18.97
CA LYS A 344 38.75 5.76 18.27
C LYS A 344 39.70 4.76 18.93
N PHE A 345 40.90 5.19 19.34
CA PHE A 345 41.85 4.33 20.06
C PHE A 345 41.39 4.02 21.49
N THR A 346 40.85 5.02 22.18
CA THR A 346 40.30 4.90 23.55
C THR A 346 39.19 3.84 23.62
N ARG A 347 38.24 3.85 22.65
CA ARG A 347 37.13 2.88 22.60
C ARG A 347 37.57 1.43 22.38
N ARG A 348 38.81 1.21 21.91
CA ARG A 348 39.37 -0.13 21.68
C ARG A 348 40.13 -0.67 22.90
N GLN A 349 40.35 0.15 23.93
CA GLN A 349 41.08 -0.27 25.12
C GLN A 349 40.20 -1.15 26.02
N SER A 350 40.84 -2.09 26.73
CA SER A 350 40.23 -2.95 27.73
C SER A 350 39.90 -2.20 29.03
N ILE A 351 39.03 -1.18 28.95
CA ILE A 351 38.70 -0.29 30.08
C ILE A 351 38.06 -0.99 31.27
N TYR A 352 37.56 -2.23 31.09
CA TYR A 352 37.04 -3.07 32.17
C TYR A 352 38.12 -3.46 33.20
N LEU A 353 39.39 -3.33 32.84
CA LEU A 353 40.51 -3.56 33.75
C LEU A 353 40.72 -2.39 34.73
N LEU A 354 40.21 -1.20 34.42
CA LEU A 354 40.39 -0.02 35.27
C LEU A 354 39.67 -0.19 36.62
N GLU A 355 40.21 0.43 37.66
CA GLU A 355 39.58 0.49 38.96
C GLU A 355 38.27 1.31 38.90
N SER A 356 37.25 0.93 39.68
CA SER A 356 35.94 1.60 39.74
C SER A 356 35.15 1.68 38.43
N VAL A 357 35.45 0.83 37.43
CA VAL A 357 34.71 0.78 36.15
C VAL A 357 33.24 0.38 36.33
N GLU A 358 32.92 -0.40 37.36
CA GLU A 358 31.57 -0.81 37.72
C GLU A 358 30.68 0.36 38.15
N LYS A 359 31.28 1.46 38.58
CA LYS A 359 30.59 2.70 38.97
C LYS A 359 30.39 3.67 37.81
N ARG A 360 30.72 3.25 36.58
CA ARG A 360 30.64 4.11 35.40
C ARG A 360 29.19 4.56 35.17
N GLY A 361 28.98 5.88 35.11
CA GLY A 361 27.66 6.47 35.00
C GLY A 361 27.64 7.80 34.27
N LEU A 362 26.49 8.47 34.33
CA LEU A 362 26.29 9.79 33.76
C LEU A 362 26.71 10.88 34.75
N SER A 363 27.04 12.06 34.21
CA SER A 363 27.26 13.25 35.02
C SER A 363 26.00 13.60 35.82
N GLY A 364 26.15 13.97 37.09
CA GLY A 364 25.04 14.36 37.97
C GLY A 364 24.38 13.21 38.73
N VAL A 365 24.84 11.97 38.55
CA VAL A 365 24.35 10.82 39.32
C VAL A 365 25.31 10.56 40.48
N ASN A 366 24.80 10.64 41.71
CA ASN A 366 25.61 10.49 42.93
C ASN A 366 26.40 9.17 42.92
N GLY A 367 27.71 9.25 43.17
CA GLY A 367 28.62 8.11 43.17
C GLY A 367 29.04 7.59 41.80
N SER A 368 28.67 8.26 40.70
CA SER A 368 29.03 7.85 39.34
C SER A 368 30.44 8.27 38.95
N TYR A 369 31.10 7.42 38.17
CA TYR A 369 32.44 7.64 37.64
C TYR A 369 32.39 7.83 36.12
N GLN A 370 33.35 8.58 35.59
CA GLN A 370 33.53 8.82 34.17
C GLN A 370 34.94 8.42 33.74
N LEU A 371 35.03 7.92 32.51
CA LEU A 371 36.31 7.63 31.87
C LEU A 371 36.97 8.94 31.48
N ASP A 372 38.18 9.16 31.98
CA ASP A 372 38.95 10.36 31.74
C ASP A 372 40.38 10.05 31.27
N HIS A 373 40.98 11.02 30.60
CA HIS A 373 42.37 10.99 30.14
C HIS A 373 43.25 11.71 31.17
N MET A 374 44.15 10.97 31.83
CA MET A 374 45.09 11.50 32.82
C MET A 374 45.91 12.67 32.24
N PHE A 375 46.46 12.50 31.03
CA PHE A 375 46.96 13.54 30.17
C PHE A 375 45.91 13.89 29.12
N THR A 376 45.40 15.12 29.14
CA THR A 376 44.19 15.48 28.40
C THR A 376 44.38 15.41 26.88
N ILE A 377 43.28 15.14 26.16
CA ILE A 377 43.29 15.10 24.68
C ILE A 377 43.77 16.43 24.10
N TYR A 378 43.33 17.54 24.69
CA TYR A 378 43.67 18.88 24.22
C TYR A 378 45.16 19.21 24.37
N GLU A 379 45.75 18.82 25.50
CA GLU A 379 47.18 19.03 25.70
C GLU A 379 48.02 18.13 24.78
N GLY A 380 47.57 16.90 24.52
CA GLY A 380 48.16 16.03 23.51
C GLY A 380 48.15 16.65 22.11
N PHE A 381 47.05 17.29 21.73
CA PHE A 381 46.95 18.01 20.44
C PHE A 381 47.92 19.19 20.37
N LYS A 382 47.93 20.05 21.40
CA LYS A 382 48.83 21.21 21.47
C LYS A 382 50.31 20.82 21.34
N GLN A 383 50.68 19.68 21.92
CA GLN A 383 52.06 19.20 21.93
C GLN A 383 52.37 18.20 20.81
N ASN A 384 51.46 18.02 19.85
CA ASN A 384 51.58 17.09 18.72
C ASN A 384 51.97 15.65 19.14
N ILE A 385 51.36 15.16 20.23
CA ILE A 385 51.57 13.78 20.72
C ILE A 385 50.74 12.82 19.87
N CYS A 386 51.26 11.63 19.59
CA CYS A 386 50.53 10.64 18.81
C CYS A 386 49.16 10.30 19.44
N PRO A 387 48.03 10.36 18.70
CA PRO A 387 46.70 10.03 19.22
C PRO A 387 46.61 8.62 19.85
N TYR A 388 47.41 7.68 19.36
CA TYR A 388 47.49 6.33 19.89
C TYR A 388 48.00 6.30 21.34
N ILE A 389 48.97 7.15 21.67
CA ILE A 389 49.53 7.26 23.03
C ILE A 389 48.49 7.87 23.97
N ILE A 390 47.86 8.97 23.54
CA ILE A 390 46.82 9.63 24.35
C ILE A 390 45.63 8.70 24.60
N GLY A 391 45.19 7.94 23.58
CA GLY A 391 44.06 7.03 23.68
C GLY A 391 44.39 5.66 24.29
N ASN A 392 45.62 5.42 24.73
CA ASN A 392 46.04 4.16 25.33
C ASN A 392 45.53 4.01 26.77
N ILE A 393 45.23 2.79 27.21
CA ILE A 393 44.79 2.50 28.58
C ILE A 393 45.74 3.03 29.66
N CYS A 394 47.04 3.14 29.36
CA CYS A 394 48.03 3.69 30.29
C CYS A 394 47.78 5.15 30.67
N ASN A 395 47.00 5.87 29.85
CA ASN A 395 46.58 7.25 30.06
C ASN A 395 45.13 7.37 30.53
N LEU A 396 44.42 6.26 30.77
CA LEU A 396 43.01 6.27 31.15
C LEU A 396 42.82 6.02 32.65
N ILE A 397 41.81 6.66 33.22
CA ILE A 397 41.41 6.47 34.62
C ILE A 397 39.89 6.64 34.74
N MET A 398 39.28 5.99 35.74
CA MET A 398 37.92 6.30 36.15
C MET A 398 37.98 7.34 37.27
N LEU A 399 37.34 8.49 37.07
CA LEU A 399 37.25 9.56 38.06
C LEU A 399 35.79 9.82 38.44
N PRO A 400 35.49 10.19 39.70
CA PRO A 400 34.19 10.74 40.06
C PRO A 400 33.78 11.86 39.10
N TRP A 401 32.51 11.90 38.71
CA TRP A 401 32.06 12.88 37.71
C TRP A 401 32.26 14.33 38.19
N GLU A 402 32.19 14.57 39.51
CA GLU A 402 32.48 15.86 40.16
C GLU A 402 33.93 16.31 39.91
N ASP A 403 34.87 15.39 40.06
CA ASP A 403 36.30 15.62 39.87
C ASP A 403 36.64 15.79 38.38
N ASN A 404 35.99 14.99 37.53
CA ASN A 404 36.19 15.06 36.08
C ASN A 404 35.76 16.42 35.50
N ILE A 405 34.64 16.99 35.98
CA ILE A 405 34.22 18.35 35.62
C ILE A 405 35.24 19.38 36.10
N SER A 406 35.70 19.23 37.34
CA SER A 406 36.63 20.17 37.98
C SER A 406 38.02 20.16 37.32
N LYS A 407 38.40 19.04 36.69
CA LYS A 407 39.70 18.85 36.03
C LYS A 407 39.88 19.69 34.74
N TYR A 408 38.81 20.13 34.07
CA TYR A 408 38.84 20.92 32.83
C TYR A 408 39.95 20.49 31.82
N VAL A 409 40.96 21.33 31.53
CA VAL A 409 42.10 20.98 30.64
C VAL A 409 43.36 20.55 31.41
N CYS A 410 43.31 20.46 32.73
CA CYS A 410 44.45 20.17 33.59
C CYS A 410 44.84 18.70 33.49
N CYS A 411 46.14 18.43 33.28
CA CYS A 411 46.66 17.07 33.24
C CYS A 411 47.04 16.58 34.64
N SER A 412 46.68 15.35 34.96
CA SER A 412 47.13 14.63 36.16
C SER A 412 48.55 14.07 36.00
N LEU A 413 49.06 14.02 34.76
CA LEU A 413 50.41 13.58 34.42
C LEU A 413 51.18 14.69 33.75
N THR A 414 52.50 14.71 33.94
CA THR A 414 53.40 15.46 33.06
C THR A 414 53.62 14.69 31.74
N LYS A 415 54.13 15.39 30.72
CA LYS A 415 54.47 14.77 29.43
C LYS A 415 55.43 13.58 29.61
N GLN A 416 56.48 13.75 30.41
CA GLN A 416 57.47 12.70 30.65
C GLN A 416 56.82 11.46 31.28
N GLN A 417 56.01 11.65 32.31
CA GLN A 417 55.30 10.55 32.98
C GLN A 417 54.34 9.80 32.05
N LEU A 418 53.68 10.50 31.10
CA LEU A 418 52.86 9.85 30.08
C LEU A 418 53.70 8.91 29.21
N PHE A 419 54.85 9.37 28.71
CA PHE A 419 55.74 8.54 27.89
C PHE A 419 56.31 7.37 28.68
N ASP A 420 56.77 7.60 29.92
CA ASP A 420 57.30 6.54 30.78
C ASP A 420 56.24 5.44 31.03
N ARG A 421 54.97 5.83 31.25
CA ARG A 421 53.85 4.88 31.38
C ARG A 421 53.58 4.12 30.08
N TYR A 422 53.67 4.80 28.94
CA TYR A 422 53.42 4.20 27.64
C TYR A 422 54.54 3.24 27.20
N ASP A 423 55.80 3.57 27.50
CA ASP A 423 56.95 2.71 27.23
C ASP A 423 56.90 1.44 28.10
N ASN A 424 56.34 1.54 29.31
CA ASN A 424 56.09 0.41 30.21
C ASN A 424 54.65 -0.15 30.12
N ARG A 425 53.90 0.14 29.05
CA ARG A 425 52.46 -0.18 28.96
C ARG A 425 52.15 -1.67 29.11
N ASP A 426 53.02 -2.56 28.63
CA ASP A 426 52.76 -4.00 28.65
C ASP A 426 52.79 -4.52 30.09
N LYS A 427 53.77 -4.07 30.89
CA LYS A 427 53.83 -4.35 32.34
C LYS A 427 52.66 -3.73 33.09
N LEU A 428 52.25 -2.51 32.72
CA LEU A 428 51.08 -1.87 33.31
C LEU A 428 49.80 -2.66 33.02
N LEU A 429 49.67 -3.20 31.81
CA LEU A 429 48.52 -4.00 31.41
C LEU A 429 48.49 -5.35 32.15
N GLU A 430 49.65 -6.00 32.34
CA GLU A 430 49.78 -7.19 33.19
C GLU A 430 49.33 -6.87 34.62
N GLN A 431 49.83 -5.79 35.21
CA GLN A 431 49.45 -5.35 36.55
C GLN A 431 47.93 -5.08 36.67
N LEU A 432 47.35 -4.36 35.72
CA LEU A 432 45.91 -4.09 35.68
C LEU A 432 45.08 -5.39 35.58
N THR A 433 45.60 -6.38 34.86
CA THR A 433 44.97 -7.70 34.72
C THR A 433 45.05 -8.50 36.01
N GLU A 434 46.21 -8.49 36.68
CA GLU A 434 46.38 -9.10 38.00
C GLU A 434 45.45 -8.46 39.04
N ASP A 435 45.38 -7.13 39.08
CA ASP A 435 44.55 -6.39 40.01
C ASP A 435 43.05 -6.54 39.69
N TYR A 436 42.69 -6.75 38.43
CA TYR A 436 41.34 -7.17 38.05
C TYR A 436 41.02 -8.58 38.57
N ASN A 437 41.92 -9.56 38.40
CA ASN A 437 41.70 -10.93 38.84
C ASN A 437 41.69 -11.10 40.38
N LYS A 438 42.26 -10.16 41.13
CA LYS A 438 42.21 -10.13 42.61
C LYS A 438 40.89 -9.57 43.16
N ARG A 439 40.18 -8.76 42.38
CA ARG A 439 38.86 -8.21 42.72
C ARG A 439 37.78 -9.23 42.38
#